data_AF-A0A0H5Q9U2-F1
#
_entry.id   AF-A0A0H5Q9U2-F1
#
_cell.length_a   1.000
_cell.length_b   1.000
_cell.length_c   1.000
_cell.angle_alpha   90.00
_cell.angle_beta   90.00
_cell.angle_gamma   90.00
#
_symmetry.space_group_name_H-M   'P 1'
#
loop_
_entity.id
_entity.type
_entity.pdbx_description
1 polymer ?
#
loop_
_entity_poly.entity_id
_entity_poly.type
_entity_poly.pdbx_seq_one_letter_code
_entity_poly.pdbx_strand_id
1 'polypeptide(L)'
;MSEYNGYAQRLDTAFKAFRSDFQTAYKALQQARENASKPGQDALKKQIAAFELEEATRNMRTETIRLWDRFRTERRTIRAELENAVKAAGLANPDEIDGNTLELMKSGVLNSADYVALAERFDQNRTMLKLIAKHSHEAAEAARAAGNNSERSTLNSVYIACKDGDSAVLRAFDSLSKVSDYCRGERYEGDRSRPEHIAAMSDKWEHLTAAAIEDF
;
A
#
# COMPACT_ATOMS: atom_id res chain seq x y z
N MET A 1 3.23 5.43 18.39
CA MET A 1 2.55 4.32 17.69
C MET A 1 1.07 4.65 17.60
N SER A 2 0.56 4.67 16.38
CA SER A 2 -0.87 4.90 16.12
C SER A 2 -1.72 3.74 16.64
N GLU A 3 -3.00 4.00 16.91
CA GLU A 3 -3.99 2.94 17.16
C GLU A 3 -4.08 1.93 15.99
N TYR A 4 -3.67 2.36 14.78
CA TYR A 4 -3.67 1.54 13.58
C TYR A 4 -2.38 0.72 13.36
N ASN A 5 -1.38 0.83 14.23
CA ASN A 5 -0.09 0.12 14.09
C ASN A 5 -0.26 -1.40 13.92
N GLY A 6 -1.26 -1.99 14.57
CA GLY A 6 -1.59 -3.41 14.42
C GLY A 6 -1.88 -3.84 12.97
N TYR A 7 -2.38 -2.95 12.11
CA TYR A 7 -2.60 -3.28 10.69
C TYR A 7 -1.29 -3.38 9.91
N ALA A 8 -0.33 -2.49 10.17
CA ALA A 8 1.00 -2.55 9.57
C ALA A 8 1.77 -3.81 10.03
N GLN A 9 1.70 -4.15 11.32
CA GLN A 9 2.30 -5.38 11.86
C GLN A 9 1.70 -6.65 11.25
N ARG A 10 0.39 -6.66 11.00
CA ARG A 10 -0.28 -7.78 10.32
C ARG A 10 0.17 -7.91 8.86
N LEU A 11 0.35 -6.80 8.16
CA LEU A 11 0.90 -6.81 6.79
C LEU A 11 2.33 -7.34 6.77
N ASP A 12 3.18 -6.89 7.71
CA ASP A 12 4.55 -7.39 7.89
C ASP A 12 4.58 -8.90 8.14
N THR A 13 3.73 -9.38 9.05
CA THR A 13 3.61 -10.81 9.36
C THR A 13 3.18 -11.62 8.13
N ALA A 14 2.18 -11.13 7.39
CA ALA A 14 1.70 -11.78 6.16
C ALA A 14 2.80 -11.85 5.09
N PHE A 15 3.58 -10.77 4.92
CA PHE A 15 4.67 -10.75 3.96
C PHE A 15 5.81 -11.69 4.36
N LYS A 16 6.19 -11.73 5.64
CA LYS A 16 7.21 -12.66 6.16
C LYS A 16 6.79 -14.13 5.99
N ALA A 17 5.51 -14.44 6.20
CA ALA A 17 4.96 -15.77 5.94
C ALA A 17 5.06 -16.12 4.45
N PHE A 18 4.62 -15.22 3.56
CA PHE A 18 4.80 -15.36 2.11
C PHE A 18 6.27 -15.65 1.73
N ARG A 19 7.20 -14.85 2.26
CA ARG A 19 8.64 -15.01 1.98
C ARG A 19 9.16 -16.38 2.44
N SER A 20 8.80 -16.82 3.65
CA SER A 20 9.22 -18.12 4.18
C SER A 20 8.75 -19.28 3.29
N ASP A 21 7.47 -19.27 2.90
CA ASP A 21 6.89 -20.28 2.01
C ASP A 21 7.56 -20.23 0.62
N PHE A 22 7.76 -19.03 0.08
CA PHE A 22 8.42 -18.81 -1.20
C PHE A 22 9.87 -19.32 -1.21
N GLN A 23 10.65 -19.01 -0.17
CA GLN A 23 12.03 -19.46 -0.04
C GLN A 23 12.11 -20.99 0.05
N THR A 24 11.11 -21.65 0.63
CA THR A 24 11.04 -23.11 0.67
C THR A 24 10.86 -23.71 -0.72
N ALA A 25 9.91 -23.19 -1.50
CA ALA A 25 9.71 -23.60 -2.90
C ALA A 25 10.95 -23.30 -3.77
N TYR A 26 11.57 -22.13 -3.56
CA TYR A 26 12.75 -21.72 -4.29
C TYR A 26 13.98 -22.60 -4.00
N LYS A 27 14.17 -23.03 -2.75
CA LYS A 27 15.22 -24.00 -2.37
C LYS A 27 15.07 -25.33 -3.10
N ALA A 28 13.85 -25.83 -3.25
CA ALA A 28 13.59 -27.07 -4.00
C ALA A 28 13.98 -26.92 -5.48
N LEU A 29 13.66 -25.79 -6.11
CA LEU A 29 14.10 -25.48 -7.48
C LEU A 29 15.63 -25.42 -7.59
N GLN A 30 16.31 -24.78 -6.63
CA GLN A 30 17.78 -24.71 -6.62
C GLN A 30 18.41 -26.09 -6.50
N GLN A 31 17.89 -26.94 -5.60
CA GLN A 31 18.39 -28.30 -5.44
C GLN A 31 18.22 -29.14 -6.71
N ALA A 32 17.10 -28.98 -7.43
CA ALA A 32 16.89 -29.65 -8.71
C ALA A 32 17.87 -29.15 -9.79
N ARG A 33 18.16 -27.84 -9.84
CA ARG A 33 19.17 -27.26 -10.75
C ARG A 33 20.58 -27.78 -10.47
N GLU A 34 20.95 -27.87 -9.20
CA GLU A 34 22.22 -28.44 -8.77
C GLU A 34 22.31 -29.91 -9.18
N ASN A 35 21.27 -30.71 -8.94
CA ASN A 35 21.21 -32.12 -9.32
C ASN A 35 21.34 -32.32 -10.84
N ALA A 36 20.67 -31.50 -11.64
CA ALA A 36 20.75 -31.55 -13.11
C ALA A 36 22.12 -31.12 -13.65
N SER A 37 22.86 -30.29 -12.90
CA SER A 37 24.17 -29.77 -13.29
C SER A 37 25.34 -30.64 -12.79
N LYS A 38 25.08 -31.72 -12.05
CA LYS A 38 26.13 -32.57 -11.47
C LYS A 38 26.95 -33.29 -12.54
N PRO A 39 28.28 -33.15 -12.54
CA PRO A 39 29.15 -33.85 -13.47
C PRO A 39 29.22 -35.35 -13.16
N GLY A 40 29.65 -36.16 -14.13
CA GLY A 40 29.93 -37.59 -13.93
C GLY A 40 28.69 -38.49 -13.82
N GLN A 41 27.48 -37.97 -14.08
CA GLN A 41 26.26 -38.76 -14.12
C GLN A 41 26.20 -39.67 -15.37
N ASP A 42 25.73 -40.90 -15.17
CA ASP A 42 25.33 -41.78 -16.25
C ASP A 42 24.09 -41.26 -17.00
N ALA A 43 23.81 -41.82 -18.17
CA ALA A 43 22.74 -41.34 -19.06
C ALA A 43 21.34 -41.38 -18.42
N LEU A 44 21.05 -42.41 -17.61
CA LEU A 44 19.76 -42.55 -16.94
C LEU A 44 19.60 -41.50 -15.84
N LYS A 45 20.62 -41.29 -15.00
CA LYS A 45 20.60 -40.26 -13.95
C LYS A 45 20.46 -38.85 -14.52
N LYS A 46 21.09 -38.57 -15.67
CA LYS A 46 20.91 -37.29 -16.37
C LYS A 46 19.46 -37.06 -16.80
N GLN A 47 18.80 -38.10 -17.33
CA GLN A 47 17.39 -37.99 -17.72
C GLN A 47 16.48 -37.77 -16.51
N ILE A 48 16.71 -38.51 -15.41
CA ILE A 48 15.95 -38.35 -14.16
C ILE A 48 16.12 -36.92 -13.62
N ALA A 49 17.35 -36.43 -13.51
CA ALA A 49 17.62 -35.08 -12.99
C ALA A 49 17.03 -33.97 -13.88
N ALA A 50 17.00 -34.16 -15.21
CA ALA A 50 16.34 -33.23 -16.13
C ALA A 50 14.82 -33.21 -15.91
N PHE A 51 14.19 -34.38 -15.70
CA PHE A 51 12.76 -34.46 -15.39
C PHE A 51 12.43 -33.82 -14.04
N GLU A 52 13.21 -34.10 -13.00
CA GLU A 52 13.07 -33.47 -11.67
C GLU A 52 13.19 -31.94 -11.75
N LEU A 53 14.13 -31.42 -12.56
CA LEU A 53 14.27 -29.98 -12.79
C LEU A 53 13.04 -29.39 -13.49
N GLU A 54 12.49 -30.07 -14.48
CA GLU A 54 11.30 -29.61 -15.18
C GLU A 54 10.09 -29.59 -14.24
N GLU A 55 9.92 -30.64 -13.43
CA GLU A 55 8.89 -30.71 -12.40
C GLU A 55 9.03 -29.61 -11.36
N ALA A 56 10.24 -29.41 -10.80
CA ALA A 56 10.50 -28.34 -9.84
C ALA A 56 10.25 -26.96 -10.45
N THR A 57 10.54 -26.75 -11.73
CA THR A 57 10.26 -25.49 -12.44
C THR A 57 8.75 -25.25 -12.57
N ARG A 58 7.97 -26.28 -12.92
CA ARG A 58 6.50 -26.18 -12.98
C ARG A 58 5.91 -25.92 -11.60
N ASN A 59 6.35 -26.66 -10.58
CA ASN A 59 5.90 -26.51 -9.20
C ASN A 59 6.21 -25.11 -8.67
N MET A 60 7.43 -24.59 -8.89
CA MET A 60 7.79 -23.23 -8.50
C MET A 60 6.86 -22.19 -9.11
N ARG A 61 6.52 -22.32 -10.40
CA ARG A 61 5.63 -21.38 -11.08
C ARG A 61 4.22 -21.40 -10.46
N THR A 62 3.68 -22.60 -10.23
CA THR A 62 2.35 -22.78 -9.63
C THR A 62 2.31 -22.23 -8.20
N GLU A 63 3.29 -22.58 -7.37
CA GLU A 63 3.36 -22.10 -5.99
C GLU A 63 3.59 -20.60 -5.91
N THR A 64 4.41 -20.02 -6.79
CA THR A 64 4.59 -18.56 -6.84
C THR A 64 3.26 -17.84 -7.05
N ILE A 65 2.44 -18.28 -8.02
CA ILE A 65 1.13 -17.69 -8.29
C ILE A 65 0.23 -17.83 -7.06
N ARG A 66 0.12 -19.04 -6.51
CA ARG A 66 -0.70 -19.34 -5.34
C ARG A 66 -0.32 -18.50 -4.13
N LEU A 67 0.97 -18.39 -3.82
CA LEU A 67 1.47 -17.64 -2.67
C LEU A 67 1.19 -16.14 -2.83
N TRP A 68 1.37 -15.58 -4.02
CA TRP A 68 1.02 -14.19 -4.30
C TRP A 68 -0.49 -13.93 -4.24
N ASP A 69 -1.32 -14.86 -4.71
CA ASP A 69 -2.78 -14.74 -4.61
C ASP A 69 -3.25 -14.73 -3.16
N ARG A 70 -2.69 -15.64 -2.34
CA ARG A 70 -2.95 -15.68 -0.91
C ARG A 70 -2.54 -14.37 -0.23
N PHE A 71 -1.29 -13.92 -0.44
CA PHE A 71 -0.80 -12.68 0.15
C PHE A 71 -1.62 -11.46 -0.28
N ARG A 72 -1.96 -11.33 -1.57
CA ARG A 72 -2.80 -10.22 -2.08
C ARG A 72 -4.20 -10.24 -1.46
N THR A 73 -4.75 -11.42 -1.23
CA THR A 73 -6.04 -11.58 -0.55
C THR A 73 -5.94 -11.10 0.90
N GLU A 74 -4.94 -11.56 1.65
CA GLU A 74 -4.70 -11.13 3.04
C GLU A 74 -4.47 -9.60 3.11
N ARG A 75 -3.65 -9.04 2.22
CA ARG A 75 -3.41 -7.59 2.11
C ARG A 75 -4.69 -6.80 1.86
N ARG A 76 -5.55 -7.25 0.94
CA ARG A 76 -6.86 -6.61 0.66
C ARG A 76 -7.78 -6.66 1.87
N THR A 77 -7.82 -7.78 2.58
CA THR A 77 -8.60 -7.93 3.81
C THR A 77 -8.12 -6.96 4.89
N ILE A 78 -6.81 -6.91 5.16
CA ILE A 78 -6.23 -5.97 6.14
C ILE A 78 -6.57 -4.53 5.76
N ARG A 79 -6.44 -4.16 4.47
CA ARG A 79 -6.77 -2.82 4.00
C ARG A 79 -8.25 -2.47 4.19
N ALA A 80 -9.15 -3.41 3.91
CA ALA A 80 -10.59 -3.21 4.08
C ALA A 80 -10.97 -3.06 5.58
N GLU A 81 -10.36 -3.86 6.44
CA GLU A 81 -10.56 -3.74 7.88
C GLU A 81 -10.00 -2.42 8.44
N LEU A 82 -8.82 -1.99 7.97
CA LEU A 82 -8.26 -0.69 8.31
C LEU A 82 -9.19 0.43 7.84
N GLU A 83 -9.69 0.36 6.61
CA GLU A 83 -10.66 1.34 6.09
C GLU A 83 -11.92 1.39 6.92
N ASN A 84 -12.44 0.24 7.38
CA ASN A 84 -13.61 0.19 8.25
C ASN A 84 -13.34 0.77 9.63
N ALA A 85 -12.18 0.46 10.24
CA ALA A 85 -11.77 1.01 11.52
C ALA A 85 -11.57 2.52 11.45
N VAL A 86 -10.86 2.97 10.41
CA VAL A 86 -10.73 4.38 10.07
C VAL A 86 -12.13 4.98 9.89
N LYS A 87 -13.01 4.45 9.04
CA LYS A 87 -14.39 5.00 8.86
C LYS A 87 -15.19 5.05 10.16
N ALA A 88 -15.10 4.03 11.01
CA ALA A 88 -15.78 3.98 12.31
C ALA A 88 -15.25 5.04 13.28
N ALA A 89 -13.92 5.23 13.33
CA ALA A 89 -13.29 6.33 14.06
C ALA A 89 -13.56 7.70 13.41
N GLY A 90 -13.90 7.71 12.12
CA GLY A 90 -14.17 8.90 11.32
C GLY A 90 -15.55 9.50 11.51
N LEU A 91 -16.29 9.13 12.56
CA LEU A 91 -17.47 9.89 12.94
C LEU A 91 -17.04 11.32 13.30
N ALA A 92 -17.82 12.31 12.85
CA ALA A 92 -17.52 13.69 13.21
C ALA A 92 -17.59 13.82 14.73
N ASN A 93 -16.51 14.30 15.33
CA ASN A 93 -16.41 14.56 16.76
C ASN A 93 -16.53 16.06 17.00
N PRO A 94 -17.65 16.57 17.55
CA PRO A 94 -17.84 18.00 17.78
C PRO A 94 -16.73 18.64 18.65
N ASP A 95 -16.13 17.86 19.54
CA ASP A 95 -15.07 18.34 20.45
C ASP A 95 -13.74 18.61 19.72
N GLU A 96 -13.57 18.08 18.52
CA GLU A 96 -12.39 18.34 17.67
C GLU A 96 -12.54 19.60 16.81
N ILE A 97 -13.69 20.28 16.85
CA ILE A 97 -13.90 21.47 16.04
C ILE A 97 -13.14 22.65 16.61
N ASP A 98 -12.19 23.18 15.83
CA ASP A 98 -11.63 24.51 16.07
C ASP A 98 -12.65 25.57 15.63
N GLY A 99 -13.37 26.12 16.60
CA GLY A 99 -14.45 27.08 16.36
C GLY A 99 -14.01 28.33 15.60
N ASN A 100 -12.81 28.85 15.88
CA ASN A 100 -12.28 30.04 15.22
C ASN A 100 -12.00 29.77 13.74
N THR A 101 -11.41 28.62 13.43
CA THR A 101 -11.14 28.19 12.05
C THR A 101 -12.45 27.95 11.30
N LEU A 102 -13.45 27.35 11.95
CA LEU A 102 -14.77 27.17 11.34
C LEU A 102 -15.46 28.50 11.04
N GLU A 103 -15.43 29.47 11.95
CA GLU A 103 -15.98 30.81 11.70
C GLU A 103 -15.22 31.54 10.57
N LEU A 104 -13.89 31.38 10.52
CA LEU A 104 -13.09 31.92 9.42
C LEU A 104 -13.49 31.30 8.07
N MET A 105 -13.70 29.99 7.99
CA MET A 105 -14.20 29.33 6.77
C MET A 105 -15.60 29.82 6.38
N LYS A 106 -16.52 29.95 7.35
CA LYS A 106 -17.89 30.45 7.11
C LYS A 106 -17.92 31.89 6.60
N SER A 107 -16.93 32.71 6.96
CA SER A 107 -16.85 34.10 6.51
C SER A 107 -16.64 34.24 5.00
N GLY A 108 -16.16 33.19 4.32
CA GLY A 108 -15.93 33.18 2.88
C GLY A 108 -14.72 34.00 2.40
N VAL A 109 -13.88 34.50 3.32
CA VAL A 109 -12.71 35.33 2.99
C VAL A 109 -11.51 34.53 2.48
N LEU A 110 -11.52 33.20 2.67
CA LEU A 110 -10.40 32.33 2.38
C LEU A 110 -10.26 32.03 0.90
N ASN A 111 -9.02 32.03 0.43
CA ASN A 111 -8.63 31.61 -0.91
C ASN A 111 -8.05 30.18 -0.90
N SER A 112 -7.68 29.69 -2.08
CA SER A 112 -7.14 28.35 -2.28
C SER A 112 -5.86 28.06 -1.51
N ALA A 113 -4.96 29.04 -1.35
CA ALA A 113 -3.74 28.89 -0.57
C ALA A 113 -4.04 28.73 0.93
N ASP A 114 -5.02 29.47 1.45
CA ASP A 114 -5.46 29.34 2.84
C ASP A 114 -6.03 27.94 3.11
N TYR A 115 -6.85 27.42 2.21
CA TYR A 115 -7.41 26.06 2.34
C TYR A 115 -6.33 24.97 2.29
N VAL A 116 -5.28 25.13 1.49
CA VAL A 116 -4.12 24.23 1.50
C VAL A 116 -3.42 24.25 2.86
N ALA A 117 -3.14 25.45 3.38
CA ALA A 117 -2.49 25.58 4.70
C ALA A 117 -3.34 25.03 5.85
N LEU A 118 -4.68 25.18 5.78
CA LEU A 118 -5.58 24.57 6.75
C LEU A 118 -5.58 23.04 6.66
N ALA A 119 -5.59 22.47 5.46
CA ALA A 119 -5.52 21.03 5.27
C ALA A 119 -4.22 20.43 5.85
N GLU A 120 -3.10 21.15 5.72
CA GLU A 120 -1.82 20.75 6.34
C GLU A 120 -1.84 20.89 7.85
N ARG A 121 -2.38 22.00 8.39
CA ARG A 121 -2.47 22.24 9.83
C ARG A 121 -3.33 21.21 10.56
N PHE A 122 -4.38 20.73 9.91
CA PHE A 122 -5.37 19.81 10.50
C PHE A 122 -5.25 18.40 9.90
N ASP A 123 -4.10 18.01 9.37
CA ASP A 123 -3.86 16.71 8.75
C ASP A 123 -4.21 15.50 9.64
N GLN A 124 -4.12 15.66 10.97
CA GLN A 124 -4.50 14.68 11.98
C GLN A 124 -5.92 14.89 12.56
N ASN A 125 -6.60 15.99 12.26
CA ASN A 125 -7.94 16.28 12.78
C ASN A 125 -9.00 16.02 11.70
N ARG A 126 -9.62 14.85 11.80
CA ARG A 126 -10.50 14.36 10.75
C ARG A 126 -11.81 15.13 10.66
N THR A 127 -12.34 15.57 11.78
CA THR A 127 -13.55 16.41 11.82
C THR A 127 -13.28 17.73 11.08
N MET A 128 -12.13 18.35 11.34
CA MET A 128 -11.71 19.57 10.65
C MET A 128 -11.44 19.34 9.17
N LEU A 129 -10.79 18.24 8.77
CA LEU A 129 -10.59 17.93 7.34
C LEU A 129 -11.91 17.81 6.59
N LYS A 130 -12.94 17.19 7.18
CA LYS A 130 -14.28 17.13 6.57
C LYS A 130 -14.92 18.50 6.41
N LEU A 131 -14.75 19.38 7.41
CA LEU A 131 -15.24 20.77 7.34
C LEU A 131 -14.47 21.57 6.27
N ILE A 132 -13.15 21.43 6.23
CA ILE A 132 -12.27 22.03 5.21
C ILE A 132 -12.70 21.57 3.82
N ALA A 133 -12.92 20.27 3.62
CA ALA A 133 -13.36 19.73 2.33
C ALA A 133 -14.69 20.33 1.88
N LYS A 134 -15.66 20.42 2.79
CA LYS A 134 -16.97 21.02 2.50
C LYS A 134 -16.82 22.48 2.06
N HIS A 135 -16.11 23.27 2.86
CA HIS A 135 -15.98 24.71 2.61
C HIS A 135 -15.09 25.03 1.41
N SER A 136 -14.04 24.22 1.14
CA SER A 136 -13.24 24.37 -0.07
C SER A 136 -14.05 24.05 -1.33
N HIS A 137 -14.96 23.08 -1.28
CA HIS A 137 -15.86 22.78 -2.39
C HIS A 137 -16.88 23.91 -2.61
N GLU A 138 -17.45 24.49 -1.55
CA GLU A 138 -18.32 25.67 -1.64
C GLU A 138 -17.58 26.87 -2.27
N ALA A 139 -16.35 27.13 -1.84
CA ALA A 139 -15.50 28.15 -2.44
C ALA A 139 -15.14 27.85 -3.90
N ALA A 140 -14.94 26.58 -4.27
CA ALA A 140 -14.67 26.17 -5.65
C ALA A 140 -15.86 26.50 -6.58
N GLU A 141 -17.09 26.26 -6.11
CA GLU A 141 -18.30 26.60 -6.86
C GLU A 141 -18.50 28.12 -6.97
N ALA A 142 -18.14 28.90 -5.94
CA ALA A 142 -18.11 30.36 -6.03
C ALA A 142 -17.06 30.86 -7.04
N ALA A 143 -15.85 30.30 -7.02
CA ALA A 143 -14.80 30.61 -8.00
C ALA A 143 -15.21 30.23 -9.43
N ARG A 144 -15.94 29.11 -9.59
CA ARG A 144 -16.55 28.71 -10.86
C ARG A 144 -17.51 29.78 -11.37
N ALA A 145 -18.42 30.26 -10.52
CA ALA A 145 -19.39 31.29 -10.88
C ALA A 145 -18.71 32.62 -11.26
N ALA A 146 -17.57 32.93 -10.64
CA ALA A 146 -16.75 34.10 -10.95
C ALA A 146 -15.82 33.92 -12.17
N GLY A 147 -15.80 32.76 -12.82
CA GLY A 147 -14.93 32.48 -13.98
C GLY A 147 -13.45 32.24 -13.64
N ASN A 148 -13.10 32.08 -12.36
CA ASN A 148 -11.72 31.84 -11.93
C ASN A 148 -11.41 30.33 -11.89
N ASN A 149 -11.08 29.77 -13.06
CA ASN A 149 -10.80 28.34 -13.21
C ASN A 149 -9.55 27.87 -12.47
N SER A 150 -8.54 28.73 -12.30
CA SER A 150 -7.31 28.39 -11.58
C SER A 150 -7.60 28.14 -10.11
N GLU A 151 -8.30 29.08 -9.48
CA GLU A 151 -8.70 29.01 -8.08
C GLU A 151 -9.58 27.79 -7.80
N ARG A 152 -10.59 27.58 -8.67
CA ARG A 152 -11.48 26.42 -8.61
C ARG A 152 -10.69 25.10 -8.66
N SER A 153 -9.70 24.99 -9.53
CA SER A 153 -8.90 23.75 -9.66
C SER A 153 -8.18 23.42 -8.37
N THR A 154 -7.51 24.39 -7.76
CA THR A 154 -6.77 24.21 -6.51
C THR A 154 -7.71 23.83 -5.36
N LEU A 155 -8.85 24.51 -5.23
CA LEU A 155 -9.86 24.21 -4.21
C LEU A 155 -10.45 22.80 -4.35
N ASN A 156 -10.65 22.34 -5.58
CA ASN A 156 -11.09 20.96 -5.85
C ASN A 156 -10.02 19.93 -5.47
N SER A 157 -8.73 20.24 -5.64
CA SER A 157 -7.66 19.37 -5.15
C SER A 157 -7.68 19.24 -3.63
N VAL A 158 -7.92 20.35 -2.91
CA VAL A 158 -8.08 20.32 -1.43
C VAL A 158 -9.29 19.49 -1.04
N TYR A 159 -10.44 19.69 -1.70
CA TYR A 159 -11.64 18.90 -1.46
C TYR A 159 -11.36 17.41 -1.61
N ILE A 160 -10.75 16.98 -2.72
CA ILE A 160 -10.44 15.56 -2.96
C ILE A 160 -9.51 15.01 -1.88
N ALA A 161 -8.51 15.78 -1.45
CA ALA A 161 -7.57 15.36 -0.41
C ALA A 161 -8.24 15.21 0.98
N CYS A 162 -9.26 16.01 1.27
CA CYS A 162 -9.85 16.10 2.61
C CYS A 162 -11.20 15.38 2.76
N LYS A 163 -11.95 15.14 1.67
CA LYS A 163 -13.37 14.73 1.69
C LYS A 163 -13.66 13.43 2.43
N ASP A 164 -12.76 12.45 2.31
CA ASP A 164 -12.93 11.15 2.97
C ASP A 164 -12.39 11.17 4.41
N GLY A 165 -11.76 12.30 4.79
CA GLY A 165 -10.85 12.37 5.92
C GLY A 165 -9.82 11.26 5.83
N ASP A 166 -9.35 10.97 4.61
CA ASP A 166 -8.45 9.86 4.27
C ASP A 166 -7.13 10.08 4.99
N SER A 167 -7.17 9.59 6.23
CA SER A 167 -6.14 9.69 7.24
C SER A 167 -4.80 9.35 6.62
N ALA A 168 -3.77 10.10 6.97
CA ALA A 168 -2.38 9.79 6.61
C ALA A 168 -2.07 8.28 6.76
N VAL A 169 -2.75 7.60 7.69
CA VAL A 169 -2.79 6.15 7.91
C VAL A 169 -3.12 5.32 6.67
N LEU A 170 -4.19 5.60 5.91
CA LEU A 170 -4.53 4.81 4.71
C LEU A 170 -3.46 4.99 3.62
N ARG A 171 -2.96 6.22 3.45
CA ARG A 171 -1.86 6.51 2.52
C ARG A 171 -0.55 5.85 2.94
N ALA A 172 -0.26 5.81 4.23
CA ALA A 172 0.89 5.11 4.79
C ALA A 172 0.77 3.60 4.54
N PHE A 173 -0.41 3.02 4.74
CA PHE A 173 -0.65 1.59 4.49
C PHE A 173 -0.52 1.25 3.00
N ASP A 174 -1.07 2.09 2.12
CA ASP A 174 -0.98 1.89 0.68
C ASP A 174 0.47 2.04 0.19
N SER A 175 1.26 2.91 0.83
CA SER A 175 2.71 3.03 0.59
C SER A 175 3.47 1.78 1.02
N LEU A 176 3.21 1.25 2.23
CA LEU A 176 3.76 -0.02 2.69
C LEU A 176 3.39 -1.18 1.76
N SER A 177 2.13 -1.21 1.29
CA SER A 177 1.64 -2.21 0.35
C SER A 177 2.41 -2.18 -0.98
N LYS A 178 2.75 -0.99 -1.50
CA LYS A 178 3.55 -0.86 -2.73
C LYS A 178 4.97 -1.41 -2.59
N VAL A 179 5.57 -1.36 -1.39
CA VAL A 179 6.87 -2.00 -1.15
C VAL A 179 6.79 -3.50 -1.40
N SER A 180 5.70 -4.16 -1.01
CA SER A 180 5.51 -5.60 -1.27
C SER A 180 5.37 -5.91 -2.76
N ASP A 181 4.74 -5.03 -3.54
CA ASP A 181 4.65 -5.18 -5.01
C ASP A 181 6.03 -5.00 -5.67
N TYR A 182 6.86 -4.07 -5.16
CA TYR A 182 8.25 -3.92 -5.61
C TYR A 182 9.06 -5.22 -5.41
N CYS A 183 8.86 -5.92 -4.29
CA CYS A 183 9.53 -7.20 -4.04
C CYS A 183 9.18 -8.30 -5.05
N ARG A 184 8.08 -8.18 -5.79
CA ARG A 184 7.70 -9.12 -6.85
C ARG A 184 8.52 -8.93 -8.13
N GLY A 185 8.91 -7.69 -8.44
CA GLY A 185 9.67 -7.36 -9.65
C GLY A 185 8.91 -7.38 -10.96
N GLU A 186 7.57 -7.37 -10.92
CA GLU A 186 6.75 -7.36 -12.13
C GLU A 186 6.77 -5.95 -12.75
N ARG A 187 7.51 -5.77 -13.85
CA ARG A 187 7.68 -4.45 -14.48
C ARG A 187 6.53 -4.11 -15.44
N TYR A 188 5.86 -5.13 -16.00
CA TYR A 188 4.70 -5.03 -16.90
C TYR A 188 3.78 -6.26 -16.73
N GLU A 189 2.49 -6.09 -17.04
CA GLU A 189 1.49 -7.16 -17.02
C GLU A 189 1.88 -8.28 -18.01
N GLY A 190 2.07 -9.50 -17.50
CA GLY A 190 2.51 -10.66 -18.30
C GLY A 190 4.01 -10.97 -18.23
N ASP A 191 4.82 -10.15 -17.55
CA ASP A 191 6.23 -10.45 -17.34
C ASP A 191 6.41 -11.64 -16.37
N ARG A 192 7.26 -12.61 -16.72
CA ARG A 192 7.51 -13.77 -15.87
C ARG A 192 8.42 -13.33 -14.73
N SER A 193 7.83 -12.97 -13.58
CA SER A 193 8.60 -12.67 -12.37
C SER A 193 9.60 -13.81 -12.11
N ARG A 194 10.89 -13.48 -12.12
CA ARG A 194 11.97 -14.44 -11.97
C ARG A 194 12.05 -14.88 -10.50
N PRO A 195 12.01 -16.18 -10.19
CA PRO A 195 12.10 -16.65 -8.81
C PRO A 195 13.32 -16.11 -8.05
N GLU A 196 14.44 -15.93 -8.74
CA GLU A 196 15.68 -15.35 -8.21
C GLU A 196 15.47 -13.90 -7.75
N HIS A 197 14.72 -13.11 -8.52
CA HIS A 197 14.45 -11.71 -8.21
C HIS A 197 13.53 -11.59 -7.00
N ILE A 198 12.45 -12.38 -6.97
CA ILE A 198 11.52 -12.38 -5.84
C ILE A 198 12.26 -12.75 -4.56
N ALA A 199 13.08 -13.82 -4.58
CA ALA A 199 13.90 -14.20 -3.43
C ALA A 199 14.78 -13.03 -2.95
N ALA A 200 15.58 -12.46 -3.84
CA ALA A 200 16.52 -11.40 -3.50
C ALA A 200 15.85 -10.10 -3.02
N MET A 201 14.70 -9.71 -3.59
CA MET A 201 14.01 -8.49 -3.17
C MET A 201 13.17 -8.71 -1.92
N SER A 202 12.63 -9.91 -1.69
CA SER A 202 11.90 -10.23 -0.46
C SER A 202 12.79 -10.17 0.79
N ASP A 203 14.09 -10.42 0.65
CA ASP A 203 15.07 -10.28 1.74
C ASP A 203 15.32 -8.81 2.15
N LYS A 204 14.95 -7.85 1.30
CA LYS A 204 15.09 -6.41 1.60
C LYS A 204 13.89 -5.84 2.35
N TRP A 205 12.85 -6.63 2.56
CA TRP A 205 11.59 -6.17 3.13
C TRP A 205 11.79 -5.37 4.43
N GLU A 206 12.45 -5.95 5.43
CA GLU A 206 12.66 -5.30 6.72
C GLU A 206 13.46 -4.00 6.58
N HIS A 207 14.47 -3.97 5.71
CA HIS A 207 15.23 -2.77 5.45
C HIS A 207 14.38 -1.65 4.84
N LEU A 208 13.38 -2.00 4.04
CA LEU A 208 12.50 -1.05 3.35
C LEU A 208 11.29 -0.63 4.20
N THR A 209 10.88 -1.43 5.17
CA THR A 209 9.60 -1.23 5.88
C THR A 209 9.72 -1.02 7.38
N ALA A 210 10.83 -1.37 8.03
CA ALA A 210 10.94 -1.32 9.50
C ALA A 210 10.57 0.05 10.08
N ALA A 211 11.16 1.14 9.57
CA ALA A 211 10.85 2.48 10.03
C ALA A 211 9.37 2.85 9.80
N ALA A 212 8.84 2.54 8.62
CA ALA A 212 7.45 2.83 8.28
C ALA A 212 6.43 1.97 9.08
N ILE A 213 6.84 0.81 9.62
CA ILE A 213 6.02 -0.01 10.52
C ILE A 213 6.13 0.50 11.97
N GLU A 214 7.32 0.91 12.40
CA GLU A 214 7.55 1.46 13.74
C GLU A 214 6.80 2.79 13.94
N ASP A 215 6.86 3.65 12.92
CA ASP A 215 6.23 4.98 12.92
C ASP A 215 4.75 4.95 12.51
N PHE A 216 4.20 3.78 12.18
CA PHE A 216 2.81 3.63 11.73
C PHE A 216 1.80 3.99 12.82
#